data_AF-A0A550GUU7-F1
#
_entry.id   AF-A0A550GUU7-F1
#
_cell.length_a   1.000
_cell.length_b   1.000
_cell.length_c   1.000
_cell.angle_alpha   90.00
_cell.angle_beta   90.00
_cell.angle_gamma   90.00
#
_symmetry.space_group_name_H-M   'P 1'
#
loop_
_entity.id
_entity.type
_entity.pdbx_description
1 polymer ?
#
loop_
_entity_poly.entity_id
_entity_poly.type
_entity_poly.pdbx_seq_one_letter_code
_entity_poly.pdbx_strand_id
1 'polypeptide(L)'
;PFTFNNVDSDKGRVIITPRGPDPILFGIRGETPRVVWRAFKIVKPLEQVERWLIFRSNQGTDAHLKRINALNQIEPYQSVVVKGVVSRNPRLVPLRHVIFSVCDETGEVDCAAYEPTGALRKVARKLIVGDSVEIYGAVRKISPSKSLTVNLEKIRVLSLGPKTVLQNPSCPKCSKRLESMGKDKGFRCKKCGVRFNDARKVKTVTERDLQLGFYVTSNRSQRHLTKPLRRYGMEKHGAVAEDMIEIWHSP
;
A
#
# COMPACT_ATOMS: atom_id res chain seq x y z
N PRO A 1 13.13 8.05 -14.76
CA PRO A 1 12.36 8.24 -13.50
C PRO A 1 11.91 9.68 -13.20
N PHE A 2 12.45 10.70 -13.87
CA PHE A 2 12.23 12.12 -13.57
C PHE A 2 10.83 12.67 -13.86
N THR A 3 9.97 11.89 -14.51
CA THR A 3 8.52 12.13 -14.60
C THR A 3 7.76 11.04 -13.84
N PHE A 4 6.68 11.40 -13.17
CA PHE A 4 5.95 10.48 -12.29
C PHE A 4 4.44 10.69 -12.40
N ASN A 5 3.64 9.68 -12.06
CA ASN A 5 2.17 9.75 -12.05
C ASN A 5 1.52 10.35 -13.32
N ASN A 6 2.13 10.14 -14.49
CA ASN A 6 1.58 10.59 -15.77
C ASN A 6 0.86 9.46 -16.52
N VAL A 7 1.32 8.23 -16.32
CA VAL A 7 0.74 7.01 -16.90
C VAL A 7 0.63 5.92 -15.85
N ASP A 8 -0.41 5.12 -15.96
CA ASP A 8 -0.60 3.88 -15.22
C ASP A 8 -0.27 2.70 -16.15
N SER A 9 0.97 2.21 -16.05
CA SER A 9 1.48 1.10 -16.86
C SER A 9 0.70 -0.20 -16.63
N ASP A 10 0.24 -0.44 -15.40
CA ASP A 10 -0.47 -1.68 -15.03
C ASP A 10 -1.80 -1.84 -15.79
N LYS A 11 -2.36 -0.72 -16.26
CA LYS A 11 -3.64 -0.67 -16.97
C LYS A 11 -3.56 0.00 -18.33
N GLY A 12 -2.35 0.32 -18.80
CA GLY A 12 -2.15 1.03 -20.06
C GLY A 12 -2.93 2.34 -20.15
N ARG A 13 -3.07 3.07 -19.03
CA ARG A 13 -3.96 4.23 -18.93
C ARG A 13 -3.19 5.54 -18.79
N VAL A 14 -3.60 6.55 -19.55
CA VAL A 14 -3.18 7.95 -19.36
C VAL A 14 -3.88 8.56 -18.14
N ILE A 15 -3.12 9.20 -17.26
CA ILE A 15 -3.64 9.81 -16.02
C ILE A 15 -3.27 11.29 -15.86
N ILE A 16 -2.75 11.92 -16.93
CA ILE A 16 -2.50 13.37 -17.00
C ILE A 16 -3.73 14.18 -17.45
N THR A 17 -4.73 13.54 -18.04
CA THR A 17 -5.94 14.20 -18.54
C THR A 17 -7.03 14.19 -17.46
N PRO A 18 -7.67 15.34 -17.18
CA PRO A 18 -8.85 15.37 -16.31
C PRO A 18 -10.05 14.69 -16.99
N ARG A 19 -11.15 14.58 -16.25
CA ARG A 19 -12.44 14.06 -16.74
C ARG A 19 -13.58 15.06 -16.60
N GLY A 20 -13.29 16.23 -16.02
CA GLY A 20 -14.28 17.28 -15.81
C GLY A 20 -14.35 18.20 -17.02
N PRO A 21 -15.32 19.13 -17.04
CA PRO A 21 -15.42 20.18 -18.05
C PRO A 21 -14.41 21.32 -17.82
N ASP A 22 -13.30 21.04 -17.15
CA ASP A 22 -12.29 22.03 -16.80
C ASP A 22 -11.38 22.37 -18.00
N PRO A 23 -10.82 23.59 -18.09
CA PRO A 23 -10.04 24.03 -19.24
C PRO A 23 -8.67 23.36 -19.35
N ILE A 24 -8.32 22.44 -18.43
CA ILE A 24 -7.02 21.79 -18.42
C ILE A 24 -7.03 20.63 -19.42
N LEU A 25 -6.27 20.76 -20.51
CA LEU A 25 -6.13 19.67 -21.47
C LEU A 25 -5.39 18.46 -20.84
N PHE A 26 -4.23 18.72 -20.22
CA PHE A 26 -3.50 17.74 -19.41
C PHE A 26 -2.47 18.40 -18.49
N GLY A 27 -2.05 17.69 -17.44
CA GLY A 27 -0.99 18.12 -16.53
C GLY A 27 0.12 17.08 -16.38
N ILE A 28 1.36 17.44 -16.75
CA ILE A 28 2.54 16.57 -16.61
C ILE A 28 3.26 16.86 -15.31
N ARG A 29 3.54 15.81 -14.53
CA ARG A 29 4.34 15.89 -13.30
C ARG A 29 5.78 15.41 -13.54
N GLY A 30 6.73 16.13 -12.95
CA GLY A 30 8.16 15.80 -13.01
C GLY A 30 8.99 16.54 -11.96
N GLU A 31 10.27 16.20 -11.91
CA GLU A 31 11.19 16.70 -10.87
C GLU A 31 11.71 18.12 -11.13
N THR A 32 11.89 18.51 -12.39
CA THR A 32 12.48 19.81 -12.77
C THR A 32 11.71 20.43 -13.94
N PRO A 33 11.73 21.77 -14.09
CA PRO A 33 11.04 22.45 -15.20
C PRO A 33 11.54 21.97 -16.57
N ARG A 34 12.85 21.74 -16.72
CA ARG A 34 13.45 21.21 -17.97
C ARG A 34 12.89 19.83 -18.34
N VAL A 35 12.72 18.95 -17.35
CA VAL A 35 12.16 17.61 -17.56
C VAL A 35 10.70 17.68 -17.99
N VAL A 36 9.90 18.52 -17.31
CA VAL A 36 8.47 18.69 -17.64
C VAL A 36 8.31 19.29 -19.03
N TRP A 37 9.12 20.29 -19.40
CA TRP A 37 9.13 20.89 -20.74
C TRP A 37 9.47 19.87 -21.84
N ARG A 38 10.50 19.05 -21.62
CA ARG A 38 10.86 17.98 -22.56
C ARG A 38 9.71 16.97 -22.70
N ALA A 39 9.06 16.60 -21.60
CA ALA A 39 7.92 15.70 -21.62
C ALA A 39 6.73 16.29 -22.38
N PHE A 40 6.45 17.59 -22.20
CA PHE A 40 5.42 18.31 -22.95
C PHE A 40 5.66 18.24 -24.46
N LYS A 41 6.89 18.45 -24.92
CA LYS A 41 7.25 18.32 -26.35
C LYS A 41 7.11 16.91 -26.94
N ILE A 42 7.10 15.87 -26.10
CA ILE A 42 6.96 14.48 -26.53
C ILE A 42 5.48 14.10 -26.67
N VAL A 43 4.61 14.66 -25.82
CA VAL A 43 3.17 14.41 -25.89
C VAL A 43 2.65 14.94 -27.23
N LYS A 44 1.76 14.17 -27.86
CA LYS A 44 1.02 14.57 -29.05
C LYS A 44 -0.43 14.85 -28.64
N PRO A 45 -0.78 16.12 -28.35
CA PRO A 45 -2.16 16.49 -28.07
C PRO A 45 -3.04 16.19 -29.28
N LEU A 46 -4.27 15.74 -29.03
CA LEU A 46 -5.27 15.52 -30.09
C LEU A 46 -6.09 16.79 -30.38
N GLU A 47 -5.87 17.84 -29.61
CA GLU A 47 -6.55 19.13 -29.67
C GLU A 47 -5.51 20.25 -29.52
N GLN A 48 -5.85 21.46 -30.00
CA GLN A 48 -4.94 22.60 -29.93
C GLN A 48 -4.67 23.00 -28.48
N VAL A 49 -3.39 23.16 -28.13
CA VAL A 49 -2.99 23.77 -26.86
C VAL A 49 -3.07 25.28 -27.01
N GLU A 50 -4.06 25.92 -26.40
CA GLU A 50 -4.18 27.39 -26.39
C GLU A 50 -3.08 28.02 -25.54
N ARG A 51 -2.88 27.51 -24.32
CA ARG A 51 -1.94 28.05 -23.33
C ARG A 51 -1.26 26.93 -22.55
N TRP A 52 -0.08 27.20 -22.01
CA TRP A 52 0.58 26.28 -21.09
C TRP A 52 1.43 27.02 -20.07
N LEU A 53 1.64 26.41 -18.91
CA LEU A 53 2.50 26.95 -17.86
C LEU A 53 3.05 25.84 -16.96
N ILE A 54 4.22 26.09 -16.37
CA ILE A 54 4.90 25.19 -15.44
C ILE A 54 4.76 25.74 -14.02
N PHE A 55 4.18 24.93 -13.13
CA PHE A 55 4.05 25.25 -11.72
C PHE A 55 5.05 24.48 -10.85
N ARG A 56 5.63 25.16 -9.86
CA ARG A 56 6.17 24.49 -8.68
C ARG A 56 5.02 24.11 -7.75
N SER A 57 4.93 22.84 -7.37
CA SER A 57 3.84 22.35 -6.52
C SER A 57 4.35 21.43 -5.40
N ASN A 58 3.51 21.22 -4.39
CA ASN A 58 3.69 20.19 -3.37
C ASN A 58 3.14 18.82 -3.80
N GLN A 59 2.88 18.60 -5.10
CA GLN A 59 2.36 17.32 -5.55
C GLN A 59 3.42 16.20 -5.41
N GLY A 60 2.96 15.05 -4.94
CA GLY A 60 3.80 13.87 -4.74
C GLY A 60 4.88 14.04 -3.67
N THR A 61 4.67 14.84 -2.63
CA THR A 61 5.68 15.12 -1.58
C THR A 61 5.32 14.58 -0.20
N ASP A 62 4.11 14.06 0.00
CA ASP A 62 3.52 13.73 1.31
C ASP A 62 3.36 14.92 2.28
N ALA A 63 3.31 16.16 1.78
CA ALA A 63 3.23 17.35 2.64
C ALA A 63 2.03 17.37 3.61
N HIS A 64 0.97 16.59 3.35
CA HIS A 64 -0.19 16.47 4.24
C HIS A 64 0.00 15.49 5.39
N LEU A 65 1.00 14.61 5.33
CA LEU A 65 1.19 13.53 6.30
C LEU A 65 1.90 14.05 7.54
N LYS A 66 1.26 13.93 8.70
CA LYS A 66 1.82 14.28 10.02
C LYS A 66 2.19 13.02 10.77
N ARG A 67 3.44 12.93 11.21
CA ARG A 67 3.87 11.83 12.09
C ARG A 67 3.29 12.04 13.48
N ILE A 68 2.68 10.99 14.02
CA ILE A 68 2.19 10.93 15.39
C ILE A 68 2.86 9.76 16.09
N ASN A 69 2.94 9.82 17.42
CA ASN A 69 3.72 8.85 18.20
C ASN A 69 2.87 7.69 18.73
N ALA A 70 1.56 7.90 18.88
CA ALA A 70 0.64 6.95 19.47
C ALA A 70 -0.71 6.94 18.73
N LEU A 71 -1.38 5.79 18.69
CA LEU A 71 -2.67 5.63 18.00
C LEU A 71 -3.81 6.41 18.65
N ASN A 72 -3.76 6.66 19.96
CA ASN A 72 -4.76 7.49 20.64
C ASN A 72 -4.71 8.98 20.24
N GLN A 73 -3.65 9.43 19.56
CA GLN A 73 -3.51 10.79 19.04
C GLN A 73 -4.18 10.97 17.66
N ILE A 74 -4.72 9.90 17.07
CA ILE A 74 -5.36 9.97 15.77
C ILE A 74 -6.70 10.70 15.91
N GLU A 75 -6.85 11.81 15.18
CA GLU A 75 -8.11 12.53 15.10
C GLU A 75 -8.68 12.53 13.68
N PRO A 76 -10.02 12.57 13.52
CA PRO A 76 -10.66 12.77 12.23
C PRO A 76 -10.13 13.98 11.45
N TYR A 77 -10.19 13.89 10.12
CA TYR A 77 -9.75 14.95 9.19
C TYR A 77 -8.25 15.23 9.17
N GLN A 78 -7.45 14.46 9.89
CA GLN A 78 -6.00 14.48 9.79
C GLN A 78 -5.50 13.47 8.75
N SER A 79 -4.26 13.64 8.29
CA SER A 79 -3.54 12.60 7.56
C SER A 79 -2.28 12.25 8.33
N VAL A 80 -2.14 10.99 8.70
CA VAL A 80 -1.21 10.56 9.74
C VAL A 80 -0.18 9.58 9.22
N VAL A 81 0.98 9.56 9.88
CA VAL A 81 1.99 8.50 9.83
C VAL A 81 2.16 7.94 11.22
N VAL A 82 1.85 6.68 11.42
CA VAL A 82 1.91 6.04 12.74
C VAL A 82 2.32 4.59 12.63
N LYS A 83 3.05 4.11 13.64
CA LYS A 83 3.47 2.72 13.75
C LYS A 83 2.45 1.96 14.59
N GLY A 84 2.28 0.68 14.29
CA GLY A 84 1.46 -0.22 15.08
C GLY A 84 1.73 -1.67 14.70
N VAL A 85 1.15 -2.58 15.48
CA VAL A 85 1.16 -4.01 15.22
C VAL A 85 -0.22 -4.42 14.75
N VAL A 86 -0.30 -5.21 13.69
CA VAL A 86 -1.59 -5.74 13.21
C VAL A 86 -2.22 -6.57 14.33
N SER A 87 -3.38 -6.13 14.81
CA SER A 87 -4.12 -6.73 15.92
C SER A 87 -5.27 -7.62 15.43
N ARG A 88 -5.82 -7.31 14.25
CA ARG A 88 -6.87 -8.09 13.59
C ARG A 88 -6.48 -8.43 12.16
N ASN A 89 -6.65 -9.70 11.80
CA ASN A 89 -6.35 -10.17 10.44
C ASN A 89 -7.18 -9.40 9.39
N PRO A 90 -6.62 -9.17 8.19
CA PRO A 90 -7.34 -8.52 7.11
C PRO A 90 -8.62 -9.25 6.71
N ARG A 91 -9.73 -8.53 6.64
CA ARG A 91 -11.02 -9.01 6.13
C ARG A 91 -11.39 -8.31 4.84
N LEU A 92 -11.92 -9.08 3.90
CA LEU A 92 -12.53 -8.55 2.68
C LEU A 92 -13.97 -8.13 3.00
N VAL A 93 -14.35 -6.90 2.65
CA VAL A 93 -15.71 -6.38 2.80
C VAL A 93 -16.34 -6.13 1.42
N PRO A 94 -17.66 -5.83 1.34
CA PRO A 94 -18.31 -5.54 0.06
C PRO A 94 -17.56 -4.51 -0.79
N LEU A 95 -17.70 -4.61 -2.12
CA LEU A 95 -16.91 -3.86 -3.09
C LEU A 95 -15.40 -4.17 -3.04
N ARG A 96 -15.02 -5.33 -2.48
CA ARG A 96 -13.64 -5.85 -2.43
C ARG A 96 -12.66 -4.95 -1.68
N HIS A 97 -13.12 -4.14 -0.74
CA HIS A 97 -12.22 -3.40 0.15
C HIS A 97 -11.61 -4.32 1.20
N VAL A 98 -10.44 -3.95 1.72
CA VAL A 98 -9.75 -4.72 2.76
C VAL A 98 -9.65 -3.86 4.00
N ILE A 99 -10.11 -4.39 5.13
CA ILE A 99 -10.02 -3.74 6.43
C ILE A 99 -9.19 -4.64 7.34
N PHE A 100 -8.24 -4.06 8.06
CA PHE A 100 -7.53 -4.70 9.16
C PHE A 100 -7.37 -3.67 10.28
N SER A 101 -6.95 -4.11 11.46
CA SER A 101 -6.76 -3.21 12.60
C SER A 101 -5.31 -3.27 13.05
N VAL A 102 -4.78 -2.15 13.51
CA VAL A 102 -3.47 -2.06 14.17
C VAL A 102 -3.66 -1.55 15.58
N CYS A 103 -2.84 -2.04 16.50
CA CYS A 103 -2.79 -1.55 17.86
C CYS A 103 -1.37 -1.15 18.27
N ASP A 104 -1.32 -0.36 19.34
CA ASP A 104 -0.14 -0.07 20.15
C ASP A 104 -0.56 -0.12 21.63
N GLU A 105 0.29 0.37 22.54
CA GLU A 105 -0.01 0.42 23.97
C GLU A 105 -1.18 1.37 24.32
N THR A 106 -1.55 2.26 23.41
CA THR A 106 -2.50 3.35 23.65
C THR A 106 -3.88 3.12 23.06
N GLY A 107 -4.00 2.26 22.04
CA GLY A 107 -5.29 1.97 21.42
C GLY A 107 -5.24 1.05 20.21
N GLU A 108 -6.38 0.92 19.53
CA GLU A 108 -6.58 0.16 18.30
C GLU A 108 -7.29 1.05 17.27
N VAL A 109 -6.84 1.02 16.02
CA VAL A 109 -7.47 1.75 14.91
C VAL A 109 -7.66 0.87 13.69
N ASP A 110 -8.76 1.09 12.96
CA ASP A 110 -9.00 0.41 11.71
C ASP A 110 -8.23 1.06 10.56
N CYS A 111 -7.77 0.22 9.64
CA CYS A 111 -7.04 0.59 8.44
C CYS A 111 -7.79 0.05 7.22
N ALA A 112 -8.10 0.92 6.26
CA ALA A 112 -8.83 0.56 5.05
C ALA A 112 -7.96 0.72 3.80
N ALA A 113 -7.77 -0.39 3.06
CA ALA A 113 -7.27 -0.39 1.70
C ALA A 113 -8.43 -0.63 0.73
N TYR A 114 -8.92 0.46 0.10
CA TYR A 114 -10.04 0.40 -0.83
C TYR A 114 -9.71 -0.33 -2.13
N GLU A 115 -10.73 -0.80 -2.84
CA GLU A 115 -10.58 -1.53 -4.11
C GLU A 115 -9.67 -0.82 -5.13
N PRO A 116 -9.82 0.51 -5.35
CA PRO A 116 -9.03 1.20 -6.37
C PRO A 116 -7.52 1.16 -6.09
N THR A 117 -7.13 1.04 -4.81
CA THR A 117 -5.73 1.15 -4.36
C THR A 117 -4.80 0.06 -4.89
N GLY A 118 -5.34 -0.99 -5.51
CA GLY A 118 -4.59 -1.93 -6.35
C GLY A 118 -3.48 -2.65 -5.58
N ALA A 119 -2.22 -2.27 -5.83
CA ALA A 119 -1.04 -2.86 -5.19
C ALA A 119 -1.11 -2.85 -3.66
N LEU A 120 -1.53 -1.71 -3.08
CA LEU A 120 -1.68 -1.55 -1.63
C LEU A 120 -2.69 -2.54 -1.03
N ARG A 121 -3.82 -2.75 -1.72
CA ARG A 121 -4.82 -3.74 -1.32
C ARG A 121 -4.28 -5.17 -1.37
N LYS A 122 -3.49 -5.53 -2.39
CA LYS A 122 -2.88 -6.87 -2.51
C LYS A 122 -1.96 -7.15 -1.32
N VAL A 123 -1.20 -6.14 -0.89
CA VAL A 123 -0.30 -6.21 0.27
C VAL A 123 -1.10 -6.29 1.57
N ALA A 124 -2.11 -5.42 1.73
CA ALA A 124 -2.96 -5.43 2.92
C ALA A 124 -3.61 -6.80 3.16
N ARG A 125 -3.98 -7.54 2.12
CA ARG A 125 -4.53 -8.92 2.24
C ARG A 125 -3.55 -9.96 2.77
N LYS A 126 -2.24 -9.71 2.62
CA LYS A 126 -1.17 -10.64 3.00
C LYS A 126 -0.70 -10.45 4.44
N LEU A 127 -1.11 -9.35 5.08
CA LEU A 127 -0.82 -9.08 6.49
C LEU A 127 -1.49 -10.13 7.39
N ILE A 128 -0.89 -10.36 8.55
CA ILE A 128 -1.45 -11.19 9.62
C ILE A 128 -1.24 -10.50 10.97
N VAL A 129 -1.97 -10.96 11.98
CA VAL A 129 -1.75 -10.52 13.36
C VAL A 129 -0.28 -10.73 13.77
N GLY A 130 0.30 -9.70 14.39
CA GLY A 130 1.71 -9.66 14.79
C GLY A 130 2.66 -8.97 13.82
N ASP A 131 2.18 -8.55 12.64
CA ASP A 131 3.00 -7.75 11.71
C ASP A 131 3.21 -6.34 12.25
N SER A 132 4.46 -5.88 12.33
CA SER A 132 4.74 -4.48 12.62
C SER A 132 4.71 -3.67 11.33
N VAL A 133 3.90 -2.62 11.33
CA VAL A 133 3.67 -1.77 10.16
C VAL A 133 3.71 -0.29 10.55
N GLU A 134 4.06 0.54 9.57
CA GLU A 134 3.85 1.99 9.63
C GLU A 134 2.80 2.34 8.57
N ILE A 135 1.67 2.85 9.02
CA ILE A 135 0.53 3.20 8.17
C ILE A 135 0.56 4.68 7.81
N TYR A 136 0.10 4.99 6.61
CA TYR A 136 0.06 6.34 6.07
C TYR A 136 -1.32 6.59 5.45
N GLY A 137 -2.05 7.61 5.90
CA GLY A 137 -3.34 7.86 5.30
C GLY A 137 -4.20 8.91 6.00
N ALA A 138 -5.32 9.23 5.36
CA ALA A 138 -6.28 10.19 5.86
C ALA A 138 -7.31 9.53 6.78
N VAL A 139 -7.58 10.15 7.92
CA VAL A 139 -8.53 9.68 8.93
C VAL A 139 -9.93 10.14 8.57
N ARG A 140 -10.86 9.19 8.44
CA ARG A 140 -12.27 9.50 8.16
C ARG A 140 -12.99 10.02 9.41
N LYS A 141 -14.03 10.80 9.19
CA LYS A 141 -15.02 11.15 10.23
C LYS A 141 -15.57 9.86 10.86
N ILE A 142 -15.62 9.85 12.19
CA ILE A 142 -16.35 8.82 12.96
C ILE A 142 -17.82 8.91 12.58
N SER A 143 -18.45 7.76 12.34
CA SER A 143 -19.90 7.67 12.18
C SER A 143 -20.45 6.70 13.22
N PRO A 144 -21.74 6.78 13.60
CA PRO A 144 -22.31 5.91 14.63
C PRO A 144 -22.08 4.41 14.39
N SER A 145 -21.91 4.01 13.12
CA SER A 145 -21.69 2.63 12.69
C SER A 145 -20.22 2.29 12.36
N LYS A 146 -19.27 3.23 12.51
CA LYS A 146 -17.87 3.03 12.11
C LYS A 146 -16.90 3.59 13.13
N SER A 147 -16.02 2.71 13.58
CA SER A 147 -14.75 3.00 14.23
C SER A 147 -13.92 4.02 13.47
N LEU A 148 -13.04 4.71 14.20
CA LEU A 148 -11.99 5.54 13.63
C LEU A 148 -11.18 4.72 12.61
N THR A 149 -11.14 5.19 11.36
CA THR A 149 -10.53 4.45 10.24
C THR A 149 -9.54 5.31 9.48
N VAL A 150 -8.33 4.81 9.31
CA VAL A 150 -7.29 5.37 8.45
C VAL A 150 -7.45 4.83 7.03
N ASN A 151 -7.74 5.70 6.07
CA ASN A 151 -7.78 5.35 4.65
C ASN A 151 -6.35 5.32 4.11
N LEU A 152 -5.83 4.12 3.88
CA LEU A 152 -4.44 3.94 3.53
C LEU A 152 -4.12 4.53 2.15
N GLU A 153 -3.08 5.35 2.12
CA GLU A 153 -2.40 5.79 0.89
C GLU A 153 -1.14 4.95 0.66
N LYS A 154 -0.47 4.55 1.75
CA LYS A 154 0.76 3.74 1.77
C LYS A 154 0.82 2.91 3.05
N ILE A 155 1.67 1.89 3.02
CA ILE A 155 2.06 1.11 4.19
C ILE A 155 3.53 0.75 4.08
N ARG A 156 4.26 0.82 5.19
CA ARG A 156 5.62 0.25 5.30
C ARG A 156 5.56 -0.96 6.21
N VAL A 157 5.94 -2.12 5.69
CA VAL A 157 6.07 -3.33 6.50
C VAL A 157 7.43 -3.30 7.17
N LEU A 158 7.45 -3.29 8.51
CA LEU A 158 8.66 -3.17 9.33
C LEU A 158 9.17 -4.54 9.76
N SER A 159 8.27 -5.43 10.19
CA SER A 159 8.57 -6.81 10.53
C SER A 159 7.39 -7.73 10.22
N LEU A 160 7.67 -9.02 10.02
CA LEU A 160 6.67 -10.04 9.76
C LEU A 160 6.48 -10.93 10.97
N GLY A 161 5.25 -11.05 11.44
CA GLY A 161 4.86 -12.04 12.42
C GLY A 161 5.03 -13.47 11.86
N PRO A 162 5.37 -14.45 12.72
CA PRO A 162 5.59 -15.83 12.30
C PRO A 162 4.27 -16.49 11.90
N LYS A 163 4.17 -16.93 10.64
CA LYS A 163 2.99 -17.67 10.17
C LYS A 163 3.11 -19.15 10.55
N THR A 164 2.50 -19.51 11.67
CA THR A 164 2.46 -20.89 12.14
C THR A 164 1.26 -21.64 11.55
N VAL A 165 1.51 -22.79 10.92
CA VAL A 165 0.46 -23.69 10.42
C VAL A 165 0.58 -25.05 11.09
N LEU A 166 -0.56 -25.69 11.32
CA LEU A 166 -0.62 -27.07 11.80
C LEU A 166 -0.52 -28.01 10.61
N GLN A 167 0.57 -28.76 10.54
CA GLN A 167 0.82 -29.73 9.48
C GLN A 167 0.76 -31.15 10.03
N ASN A 168 0.39 -32.11 9.18
CA ASN A 168 0.48 -33.51 9.55
C ASN A 168 1.96 -33.89 9.72
N PRO A 169 2.31 -34.67 10.75
CA PRO A 169 3.69 -35.09 10.97
C PRO A 169 4.21 -35.95 9.81
N SER A 170 5.53 -36.03 9.71
CA SER A 170 6.22 -36.90 8.76
C SER A 170 6.35 -38.31 9.32
N CYS A 171 6.24 -39.32 8.45
CA CYS A 171 6.46 -40.71 8.83
C CYS A 171 7.94 -40.92 9.21
N PRO A 172 8.26 -41.45 10.41
CA PRO A 172 9.64 -41.68 10.82
C PRO A 172 10.37 -42.73 9.97
N LYS A 173 9.64 -43.59 9.24
CA LYS A 173 10.22 -44.63 8.38
C LYS A 173 10.51 -44.19 6.96
N CYS A 174 9.73 -43.27 6.40
CA CYS A 174 9.85 -42.91 4.97
C CYS A 174 9.75 -41.41 4.67
N SER A 175 9.70 -40.58 5.71
CA SER A 175 9.65 -39.10 5.68
C SER A 175 8.48 -38.47 4.91
N LYS A 176 7.57 -39.26 4.33
CA LYS A 176 6.34 -38.75 3.71
C LYS A 176 5.38 -38.27 4.78
N ARG A 177 4.61 -37.21 4.49
CA ARG A 177 3.55 -36.74 5.38
C ARG A 177 2.50 -37.81 5.60
N LEU A 178 2.06 -37.94 6.85
CA LEU A 178 0.97 -38.84 7.20
C LEU A 178 -0.40 -38.26 6.78
N GLU A 179 -1.36 -39.14 6.52
CA GLU A 179 -2.75 -38.80 6.23
C GLU A 179 -3.59 -38.88 7.51
N SER A 180 -4.55 -37.96 7.68
CA SER A 180 -5.47 -38.00 8.82
C SER A 180 -6.43 -39.18 8.68
N MET A 181 -6.66 -39.91 9.77
CA MET A 181 -7.63 -41.02 9.81
C MET A 181 -9.03 -40.60 10.26
N GLY A 182 -9.25 -39.29 10.48
CA GLY A 182 -10.48 -38.74 11.03
C GLY A 182 -10.27 -38.08 12.40
N LYS A 183 -11.33 -37.45 12.92
CA LYS A 183 -11.29 -36.80 14.24
C LYS A 183 -10.89 -37.83 15.31
N ASP A 184 -9.86 -37.49 16.08
CA ASP A 184 -9.34 -38.29 17.21
C ASP A 184 -8.88 -39.73 16.87
N LYS A 185 -8.65 -40.04 15.58
CA LYS A 185 -8.19 -41.37 15.10
C LYS A 185 -6.69 -41.41 14.72
N GLY A 186 -5.95 -40.34 14.99
CA GLY A 186 -4.54 -40.22 14.64
C GLY A 186 -4.28 -40.17 13.13
N PHE A 187 -3.12 -40.69 12.71
CA PHE A 187 -2.60 -40.57 11.35
C PHE A 187 -2.10 -41.90 10.78
N ARG A 188 -2.13 -42.07 9.46
CA ARG A 188 -1.60 -43.24 8.75
C ARG A 188 -0.55 -42.85 7.71
N CYS A 189 0.50 -43.65 7.60
CA CYS A 189 1.41 -43.54 6.46
C CYS A 189 0.86 -44.35 5.28
N LYS A 190 0.51 -43.69 4.18
CA LYS A 190 0.04 -44.36 2.96
C LYS A 190 1.09 -45.28 2.32
N LYS A 191 2.38 -44.95 2.44
CA LYS A 191 3.49 -45.76 1.89
C LYS A 191 3.84 -46.96 2.77
N CYS A 192 3.97 -46.76 4.09
CA CYS A 192 4.40 -47.82 5.01
C CYS A 192 3.22 -48.64 5.59
N GLY A 193 1.98 -48.19 5.43
CA GLY A 193 0.79 -48.81 6.03
C GLY A 193 0.61 -48.57 7.53
N VAL A 194 1.69 -48.19 8.24
CA VAL A 194 1.72 -47.96 9.70
C VAL A 194 0.76 -46.85 10.14
N ARG A 195 0.09 -47.09 11.26
CA ARG A 195 -0.82 -46.15 11.93
C ARG A 195 -0.14 -45.57 13.18
N PHE A 196 -0.41 -44.30 13.44
CA PHE A 196 0.12 -43.51 14.54
C PHE A 196 -1.07 -42.86 15.25
N ASN A 197 -1.66 -43.57 16.21
CA ASN A 197 -2.91 -43.16 16.85
C ASN A 197 -2.72 -41.92 17.74
N ASP A 198 -1.56 -41.78 18.39
CA ASP A 198 -1.25 -40.66 19.30
C ASP A 198 -0.55 -39.48 18.61
N ALA A 199 -0.22 -39.61 17.33
CA ALA A 199 0.42 -38.53 16.60
C ALA A 199 -0.52 -37.32 16.50
N ARG A 200 0.02 -36.12 16.73
CA ARG A 200 -0.69 -34.85 16.59
C ARG A 200 -0.10 -34.02 15.47
N LYS A 201 -0.87 -33.05 14.99
CA LYS A 201 -0.34 -32.06 14.04
C LYS A 201 0.81 -31.30 14.68
N VAL A 202 1.86 -31.09 13.90
CA VAL A 202 3.05 -30.34 14.31
C VAL A 202 2.88 -28.89 13.89
N LYS A 203 3.29 -27.97 14.75
CA LYS A 203 3.36 -26.53 14.42
C LYS A 203 4.61 -26.31 13.57
N THR A 204 4.42 -25.74 12.38
CA THR A 204 5.54 -25.40 11.48
C THR A 204 5.41 -23.94 11.07
N VAL A 205 6.52 -23.20 11.16
CA VAL A 205 6.59 -21.84 10.64
C VAL A 205 6.72 -21.91 9.12
N THR A 206 5.87 -21.17 8.42
CA THR A 206 5.88 -21.10 6.96
C THR A 206 6.41 -19.76 6.49
N GLU A 207 7.19 -19.80 5.42
CA GLU A 207 7.62 -18.59 4.73
C GLU A 207 6.41 -17.82 4.20
N ARG A 208 6.54 -16.50 4.21
CA ARG A 208 5.47 -15.59 3.82
C ARG A 208 5.82 -14.95 2.48
N ASP A 209 4.84 -14.96 1.59
CA ASP A 209 4.88 -14.19 0.34
C ASP A 209 4.55 -12.71 0.62
N LEU A 210 5.35 -12.07 1.47
CA LEU A 210 5.29 -10.64 1.77
C LEU A 210 6.70 -10.18 2.15
N GLN A 211 7.17 -9.08 1.55
CA GLN A 211 8.49 -8.53 1.83
C GLN A 211 8.40 -7.29 2.73
N LEU A 212 9.50 -6.97 3.41
CA LEU A 212 9.62 -5.71 4.15
C LEU A 212 9.72 -4.53 3.18
N GLY A 213 9.37 -3.33 3.67
CA GLY A 213 9.52 -2.09 2.91
C GLY A 213 8.21 -1.40 2.54
N PHE A 214 8.32 -0.43 1.63
CA PHE A 214 7.22 0.47 1.26
C PHE A 214 6.33 -0.10 0.17
N TYR A 215 5.03 0.01 0.40
CA TYR A 215 3.99 -0.28 -0.58
C TYR A 215 3.07 0.93 -0.71
N VAL A 216 2.92 1.41 -1.93
CA VAL A 216 2.13 2.60 -2.27
C VAL A 216 0.93 2.17 -3.12
N THR A 217 -0.17 2.90 -3.01
CA THR A 217 -1.32 2.74 -3.92
C THR A 217 -0.90 2.85 -5.40
N SER A 218 -1.59 2.13 -6.28
CA SER A 218 -1.35 2.17 -7.73
C SER A 218 -1.44 3.61 -8.27
N ASN A 219 -0.68 3.94 -9.33
CA ASN A 219 -0.56 5.32 -9.85
C ASN A 219 -1.93 6.00 -10.10
N ARG A 220 -2.90 5.28 -10.66
CA ARG A 220 -4.28 5.76 -10.91
C ARG A 220 -5.09 6.13 -9.67
N SER A 221 -4.62 5.73 -8.49
CA SER A 221 -5.30 5.94 -7.21
C SER A 221 -4.43 6.69 -6.21
N GLN A 222 -3.26 7.19 -6.64
CA GLN A 222 -2.47 8.13 -5.86
C GLN A 222 -3.18 9.48 -5.84
N ARG A 223 -3.28 10.06 -4.65
CA ARG A 223 -3.79 11.41 -4.47
C ARG A 223 -2.74 12.42 -4.91
N HIS A 224 -3.12 13.69 -5.05
CA HIS A 224 -2.21 14.74 -5.50
C HIS A 224 -0.92 14.82 -4.67
N LEU A 225 -1.03 14.65 -3.35
CA LEU A 225 0.10 14.79 -2.43
C LEU A 225 0.84 13.48 -2.16
N THR A 226 0.25 12.31 -2.44
CA THR A 226 0.88 11.01 -2.16
C THR A 226 2.20 10.89 -2.93
N LYS A 227 3.31 10.72 -2.21
CA LYS A 227 4.63 10.55 -2.82
C LYS A 227 4.74 9.20 -3.53
N PRO A 228 5.03 9.19 -4.85
CA PRO A 228 5.26 7.96 -5.59
C PRO A 228 6.52 7.25 -5.12
N LEU A 229 6.52 5.92 -5.16
CA LEU A 229 7.65 5.08 -4.73
C LEU A 229 8.98 5.47 -5.42
N ARG A 230 8.93 5.84 -6.70
CA ARG A 230 10.12 6.23 -7.49
C ARG A 230 10.80 7.53 -7.04
N ARG A 231 10.16 8.33 -6.18
CA ARG A 231 10.69 9.61 -5.68
C ARG A 231 11.39 9.49 -4.32
N TYR A 232 11.35 8.32 -3.70
CA TYR A 232 12.08 8.08 -2.45
C TYR A 232 13.58 8.03 -2.76
N GLY A 233 14.39 8.78 -2.00
CA GLY A 233 15.80 9.03 -2.29
C GLY A 233 16.05 10.24 -3.22
N MET A 234 15.00 10.92 -3.66
CA MET A 234 15.05 12.14 -4.50
C MET A 234 14.42 13.35 -3.78
N GLU A 235 14.39 13.31 -2.45
CA GLU A 235 13.93 14.40 -1.61
C GLU A 235 14.76 15.67 -1.86
N LYS A 236 14.07 16.79 -2.13
CA LYS A 236 14.71 18.10 -2.20
C LYS A 236 14.88 18.62 -0.78
N HIS A 237 16.09 18.49 -0.24
CA HIS A 237 16.47 19.02 1.07
C HIS A 237 17.02 20.45 0.90
N GLY A 238 16.35 21.44 1.49
CA GLY A 238 16.80 22.84 1.50
C GLY A 238 16.05 23.78 0.55
N ALA A 239 16.37 25.07 0.68
CA ALA A 239 15.74 26.19 -0.02
C ALA A 239 16.43 26.55 -1.35
N VAL A 240 17.30 25.68 -1.90
CA VAL A 240 17.89 25.93 -3.22
C VAL A 240 16.80 25.76 -4.26
N ALA A 241 16.17 26.88 -4.59
CA ALA A 241 15.27 26.96 -5.73
C ALA A 241 16.14 26.78 -6.97
N GLU A 242 15.97 25.67 -7.69
CA GLU A 242 16.40 25.62 -9.07
C GLU A 242 15.65 26.74 -9.81
N ASP A 243 16.39 27.59 -10.51
CA ASP A 243 15.78 28.63 -11.32
C ASP A 243 14.81 28.02 -12.34
N MET A 244 13.68 28.71 -12.54
CA MET A 244 12.75 28.34 -13.59
C MET A 244 13.44 28.46 -14.95
N ILE A 245 12.98 27.67 -15.92
CA ILE A 245 13.42 27.87 -17.31
C ILE A 245 12.87 29.20 -17.82
N GLU A 246 13.62 29.85 -18.72
CA GLU A 246 13.28 31.16 -19.29
C GLU A 246 11.84 31.18 -19.85
N ILE A 247 11.51 30.18 -20.69
CA ILE A 247 10.16 29.98 -21.21
C ILE A 247 9.45 28.94 -20.32
N TRP A 248 8.80 29.42 -19.26
CA TRP A 248 8.02 28.58 -18.34
C TRP A 248 6.51 28.62 -18.59
N HIS A 249 6.04 29.47 -19.51
CA HIS A 249 4.64 29.53 -19.94
C HIS A 249 4.52 30.05 -21.38
N SER A 250 3.35 29.84 -21.98
CA SER A 250 2.84 30.54 -23.16
C SER A 250 1.41 30.98 -22.85
N PRO A 251 1.16 32.30 -22.76
CA PRO A 251 -0.16 32.84 -22.50
C PRO A 251 -1.07 32.74 -23.72
#